data_AF-A0A3Q9IS89-F1
#
_entry.id   AF-A0A3Q9IS89-F1
#
_cell.length_a   1.000
_cell.length_b   1.000
_cell.length_c   1.000
_cell.angle_alpha   90.00
_cell.angle_beta   90.00
_cell.angle_gamma   90.00
#
_symmetry.space_group_name_H-M   'P 1'
#
loop_
_entity.id
_entity.type
_entity.pdbx_description
1 polymer ?
#
loop_
_entity_poly.entity_id
_entity_poly.type
_entity_poly.pdbx_seq_one_letter_code
_entity_poly.pdbx_strand_id
1 'polypeptide(L)'
;MDMRKIIILCLALTVGVISFVNAQDNKEEKKWDEIDLDSSEVEQLDSTEIINVVNNVLTLKNPSFDWFRRATWILYNVKSEKVRECYVMWAIQKELAQHGYGFGTVNDVLEDIRLCSKSMKLSNQAKVLVDRYCRIRGGRKVEAPAFELKSLQGEDVRLVDLKGKFVFMFVWDGENAMEELSIMKAIGAKYKDSTNVCCLTVAVLPINKTEAWENFVQREKIGNHLKCLHTEKNSSFIQDYCITELPRCVLIDQDGKIVNAWGISPKEDGFMFYLDRVINRLEAEPVSINDYR
;
A
#
# COMPACT_ATOMS: atom_id res chain seq x y z
N MET A 1 41.17 42.24 -1.59
CA MET A 1 41.03 41.01 -0.79
C MET A 1 41.39 39.85 -1.70
N ASP A 2 42.42 39.08 -1.34
CA ASP A 2 43.04 38.09 -2.24
C ASP A 2 42.08 36.93 -2.55
N MET A 3 41.77 36.73 -3.84
CA MET A 3 40.78 35.76 -4.33
C MET A 3 41.10 34.33 -3.87
N ARG A 4 42.40 34.01 -3.68
CA ARG A 4 42.83 32.72 -3.12
C ARG A 4 42.42 32.54 -1.65
N LYS A 5 42.43 33.61 -0.85
CA LYS A 5 42.01 33.55 0.56
C LYS A 5 40.50 33.33 0.70
N ILE A 6 39.70 33.87 -0.23
CA ILE A 6 38.24 33.67 -0.25
C ILE A 6 37.91 32.21 -0.60
N ILE A 7 38.58 31.63 -1.61
CA ILE A 7 38.37 30.23 -2.00
C ILE A 7 38.76 29.26 -0.87
N ILE A 8 39.89 29.50 -0.19
CA ILE A 8 40.34 28.68 0.95
C ILE A 8 39.34 28.77 2.12
N LEU A 9 38.79 29.96 2.39
CA LEU A 9 37.80 30.14 3.46
C LEU A 9 36.48 29.41 3.16
N CYS A 10 36.01 29.44 1.91
CA CYS A 10 34.81 28.70 1.48
C CYS A 10 35.03 27.17 1.54
N LEU A 11 36.21 26.68 1.16
CA LEU A 11 36.55 25.25 1.27
C LEU A 11 36.67 24.81 2.74
N ALA A 12 37.26 25.63 3.61
CA ALA A 12 37.34 25.33 5.04
C ALA A 12 35.97 25.32 5.72
N LEU A 13 35.06 26.24 5.34
CA LEU A 13 33.68 26.27 5.84
C LEU A 13 32.87 25.06 5.38
N THR A 14 32.98 24.68 4.09
CA THR A 14 32.28 23.49 3.56
C THR A 14 32.79 22.19 4.18
N VAL A 15 34.10 22.02 4.31
CA VAL A 15 34.70 20.86 5.00
C VAL A 15 34.33 20.83 6.48
N GLY A 16 34.28 21.99 7.15
CA GLY A 16 33.85 22.12 8.54
C GLY A 16 32.39 21.73 8.76
N VAL A 17 31.49 22.16 7.87
CA VAL A 17 30.06 21.79 7.91
C VAL A 17 29.89 20.30 7.66
N ILE A 18 30.56 19.73 6.66
CA ILE A 18 30.51 18.28 6.38
C ILE A 18 31.03 17.48 7.59
N SER A 19 32.13 17.91 8.20
CA SER A 19 32.71 17.22 9.37
C SER A 19 31.79 17.30 10.60
N PHE A 20 31.09 18.43 10.79
CA PHE A 20 30.14 18.60 11.87
C PHE A 20 28.86 17.76 11.68
N VAL A 21 28.30 17.75 10.47
CA VAL A 21 27.16 16.89 10.10
C VAL A 21 27.52 15.41 10.28
N ASN A 22 28.67 14.98 9.73
CA ASN A 22 29.15 13.61 9.91
C ASN A 22 29.37 13.26 11.39
N ALA A 23 29.78 14.20 12.24
CA ALA A 23 29.96 13.96 13.66
C ALA A 23 28.63 13.88 14.44
N GLN A 24 27.59 14.59 13.98
CA GLN A 24 26.23 14.47 14.51
C GLN A 24 25.61 13.14 14.09
N ASP A 25 25.73 12.76 12.81
CA ASP A 25 25.25 11.49 12.28
C ASP A 25 25.91 10.31 13.02
N ASN A 26 27.24 10.34 13.20
CA ASN A 26 27.97 9.31 13.95
C ASN A 26 27.56 9.23 15.44
N LYS A 27 27.14 10.34 16.06
CA LYS A 27 26.64 10.33 17.45
C LYS A 27 25.24 9.73 17.52
N GLU A 28 24.40 10.03 16.54
CA GLU A 28 23.05 9.51 16.46
C GLU A 28 23.04 8.02 16.12
N GLU A 29 23.90 7.56 15.20
CA GLU A 29 24.10 6.13 14.91
C GLU A 29 24.55 5.35 16.15
N LYS A 30 25.54 5.86 16.89
CA LYS A 30 25.99 5.26 18.16
C LYS A 30 24.88 5.16 19.20
N LYS A 31 24.04 6.20 19.32
CA LYS A 31 22.91 6.21 20.24
C LYS A 31 21.98 5.02 20.01
N TRP A 32 21.68 4.71 18.75
CA TRP A 32 20.75 3.65 18.39
C TRP A 32 21.39 2.24 18.46
N ASP A 33 22.69 2.11 18.18
CA ASP A 33 23.38 0.81 18.25
C ASP A 33 23.43 0.23 19.68
N GLU A 34 23.55 1.11 20.68
CA GLU A 34 23.65 0.77 22.11
C GLU A 34 22.29 0.52 22.79
N ILE A 35 21.15 0.76 22.12
CA ILE A 35 19.83 0.56 22.73
C ILE A 35 19.56 -0.92 22.99
N ASP A 36 19.28 -1.23 24.26
CA ASP A 36 18.69 -2.50 24.66
C ASP A 36 17.17 -2.45 24.52
N LEU A 37 16.64 -3.22 23.56
CA LEU A 37 15.20 -3.33 23.29
C LEU A 37 14.44 -4.09 24.39
N ASP A 38 15.14 -4.79 25.29
CA ASP A 38 14.56 -5.46 26.47
C ASP A 38 14.60 -4.58 27.74
N SER A 39 15.05 -3.33 27.62
CA SER A 39 15.16 -2.41 28.74
C SER A 39 13.80 -1.94 29.27
N SER A 40 13.75 -1.62 30.57
CA SER A 40 12.53 -1.12 31.23
C SER A 40 12.10 0.23 30.66
N GLU A 41 13.06 1.04 30.21
CA GLU A 41 12.87 2.33 29.56
C GLU A 41 12.06 2.18 28.27
N VAL A 42 12.45 1.23 27.41
CA VAL A 42 11.71 0.94 26.17
C VAL A 42 10.32 0.35 26.47
N GLU A 43 10.20 -0.49 27.49
CA GLU A 43 8.89 -1.04 27.90
C GLU A 43 7.91 -0.01 28.43
N GLN A 44 8.38 1.15 28.92
CA GLN A 44 7.50 2.21 29.41
C GLN A 44 6.96 3.11 28.29
N LEU A 45 7.60 3.13 27.13
CA LEU A 45 7.19 3.92 25.97
C LEU A 45 5.81 3.50 25.43
N ASP A 46 5.15 4.41 24.71
CA ASP A 46 3.93 4.07 23.98
C ASP A 46 4.24 3.26 22.71
N SER A 47 3.19 2.73 22.07
CA SER A 47 3.35 1.87 20.88
C SER A 47 4.05 2.58 19.71
N THR A 48 3.78 3.87 19.50
CA THR A 48 4.38 4.66 18.40
C THR A 48 5.86 4.88 18.67
N GLU A 49 6.20 5.25 19.90
CA GLU A 49 7.56 5.44 20.35
C GLU A 49 8.38 4.13 20.25
N ILE A 50 7.82 3.00 20.70
CA ILE A 50 8.44 1.67 20.53
C ILE A 50 8.70 1.39 19.05
N ILE A 51 7.73 1.61 18.16
CA ILE A 51 7.88 1.36 16.73
C ILE A 51 9.03 2.21 16.16
N ASN A 52 9.11 3.48 16.54
CA ASN A 52 10.15 4.39 16.07
C ASN A 52 11.55 3.97 16.57
N VAL A 53 11.68 3.64 17.85
CA VAL A 53 12.94 3.15 18.44
C VAL A 53 13.41 1.89 17.71
N VAL A 54 12.54 0.89 17.60
CA VAL A 54 12.87 -0.38 16.93
C VAL A 54 13.22 -0.16 15.45
N ASN A 55 12.49 0.72 14.74
CA ASN A 55 12.81 1.03 13.35
C ASN A 55 14.20 1.63 13.19
N ASN A 56 14.59 2.57 14.05
CA ASN A 56 15.93 3.18 13.99
C ASN A 56 17.02 2.14 14.29
N VAL A 57 16.83 1.31 15.31
CA VAL A 57 17.76 0.20 15.65
C VAL A 57 17.92 -0.75 14.45
N LEU A 58 16.81 -1.19 13.84
CA LEU A 58 16.86 -2.15 12.74
C LEU A 58 17.34 -1.54 11.43
N THR A 59 17.13 -0.24 11.19
CA THR A 59 17.67 0.44 10.02
C THR A 59 19.21 0.48 10.06
N LEU A 60 19.81 0.58 11.25
CA LEU A 60 21.27 0.51 11.39
C LEU A 60 21.80 -0.92 11.39
N LYS A 61 21.19 -1.81 12.17
CA LYS A 61 21.70 -3.19 12.34
C LYS A 61 21.37 -4.09 11.15
N ASN A 62 20.23 -3.89 10.51
CA ASN A 62 19.72 -4.75 9.44
C ASN A 62 19.05 -3.94 8.31
N PRO A 63 19.77 -3.01 7.65
CA PRO A 63 19.19 -2.07 6.67
C PRO A 63 18.49 -2.76 5.49
N SER A 64 18.91 -3.97 5.12
CA SER A 64 18.37 -4.73 3.99
C SER A 64 17.12 -5.56 4.31
N PHE A 65 16.65 -5.57 5.56
CA PHE A 65 15.48 -6.35 5.95
C PHE A 65 14.18 -5.63 5.54
N ASP A 66 13.34 -6.34 4.79
CA ASP A 66 11.92 -6.04 4.64
C ASP A 66 11.16 -6.16 5.98
N TRP A 67 9.90 -5.75 6.02
CA TRP A 67 9.16 -5.69 7.29
C TRP A 67 8.89 -7.08 7.88
N PHE A 68 8.70 -8.12 7.06
CA PHE A 68 8.58 -9.49 7.56
C PHE A 68 9.87 -10.04 8.18
N ARG A 69 11.03 -9.76 7.58
CA ARG A 69 12.33 -10.12 8.15
C ARG A 69 12.62 -9.34 9.44
N ARG A 70 12.25 -8.06 9.49
CA ARG A 70 12.34 -7.26 10.72
C ARG A 70 11.45 -7.83 11.83
N ALA A 71 10.20 -8.21 11.51
CA ALA A 71 9.30 -8.88 12.46
C ALA A 71 9.89 -10.18 12.99
N THR A 72 10.40 -11.04 12.10
CA THR A 72 11.08 -12.29 12.43
C THR A 72 12.27 -12.03 13.37
N TRP A 73 13.13 -11.06 13.02
CA TRP A 73 14.27 -10.71 13.86
C TRP A 73 13.86 -10.30 15.28
N ILE A 74 12.80 -9.49 15.42
CA ILE A 74 12.29 -9.07 16.73
C ILE A 74 11.76 -10.26 17.53
N LEU A 75 11.04 -11.19 16.89
CA LEU A 75 10.53 -12.39 17.54
C LEU A 75 11.66 -13.24 18.14
N TYR A 76 12.79 -13.38 17.43
CA TYR A 76 13.90 -14.22 17.89
C TYR A 76 14.92 -13.49 18.80
N ASN A 77 15.05 -12.17 18.73
CA ASN A 77 16.13 -11.43 19.40
C ASN A 77 15.69 -10.52 20.56
N VAL A 78 14.39 -10.21 20.67
CA VAL A 78 13.85 -9.38 21.77
C VAL A 78 13.00 -10.28 22.66
N LYS A 79 13.07 -10.15 23.98
CA LYS A 79 12.29 -10.93 24.97
C LYS A 79 11.04 -10.19 25.46
N SER A 80 11.02 -8.86 25.40
CA SER A 80 9.87 -8.05 25.79
C SER A 80 8.65 -8.37 24.92
N GLU A 81 7.59 -8.90 25.54
CA GLU A 81 6.33 -9.20 24.82
C GLU A 81 5.66 -7.91 24.34
N LYS A 82 5.78 -6.80 25.07
CA LYS A 82 5.22 -5.51 24.64
C LYS A 82 5.90 -5.01 23.36
N VAL A 83 7.23 -5.08 23.28
CA VAL A 83 7.98 -4.67 22.09
C VAL A 83 7.65 -5.57 20.90
N ARG A 84 7.62 -6.89 21.12
CA ARG A 84 7.19 -7.86 20.09
C ARG A 84 5.78 -7.55 19.59
N GLU A 85 4.81 -7.41 20.49
CA GLU A 85 3.42 -7.14 20.14
C GLU A 85 3.27 -5.85 19.33
N CYS A 86 3.91 -4.76 19.78
CA CYS A 86 3.82 -3.47 19.08
C CYS A 86 4.47 -3.53 17.69
N TYR A 87 5.72 -3.99 17.61
CA TYR A 87 6.48 -3.89 16.37
C TYR A 87 6.06 -4.94 15.34
N VAL A 88 5.87 -6.20 15.75
CA VAL A 88 5.52 -7.30 14.82
C VAL A 88 4.17 -7.05 14.18
N MET A 89 3.16 -6.61 14.96
CA MET A 89 1.85 -6.26 14.40
C MET A 89 1.96 -5.11 13.40
N TRP A 90 2.70 -4.06 13.75
CA TRP A 90 2.91 -2.92 12.85
C TRP A 90 3.61 -3.34 11.56
N ALA A 91 4.66 -4.16 11.66
CA ALA A 91 5.44 -4.63 10.52
C ALA A 91 4.57 -5.48 9.56
N ILE A 92 3.77 -6.41 10.10
CA ILE A 92 2.83 -7.21 9.30
C ILE A 92 1.80 -6.30 8.61
N GLN A 93 1.23 -5.35 9.35
CA GLN A 93 0.26 -4.42 8.78
C GLN A 93 0.88 -3.57 7.67
N LYS A 94 2.13 -3.12 7.84
CA LYS A 94 2.83 -2.30 6.83
C LYS A 94 3.13 -3.07 5.57
N GLU A 95 3.66 -4.28 5.68
CA GLU A 95 3.94 -5.13 4.54
C GLU A 95 2.65 -5.47 3.76
N LEU A 96 1.58 -5.85 4.48
CA LEU A 96 0.28 -6.13 3.87
C LEU A 96 -0.37 -4.89 3.26
N ALA A 97 -0.25 -3.72 3.89
CA ALA A 97 -0.72 -2.46 3.33
C ALA A 97 -0.04 -2.14 2.01
N GLN A 98 1.28 -2.33 1.93
CA GLN A 98 2.07 -1.95 0.76
C GLN A 98 1.97 -2.98 -0.38
N HIS A 99 2.05 -4.28 -0.08
CA HIS A 99 2.20 -5.33 -1.08
C HIS A 99 1.04 -6.33 -1.13
N GLY A 100 0.15 -6.31 -0.14
CA GLY A 100 -1.03 -7.18 -0.09
C GLY A 100 -0.73 -8.61 0.36
N TYR A 101 -1.75 -9.45 0.28
CA TYR A 101 -1.61 -10.87 0.59
C TYR A 101 -0.97 -11.64 -0.58
N GLY A 102 0.06 -12.44 -0.28
CA GLY A 102 0.74 -13.31 -1.25
C GLY A 102 2.09 -12.79 -1.74
N PHE A 103 2.50 -11.58 -1.34
CA PHE A 103 3.87 -11.10 -1.46
C PHE A 103 4.66 -11.51 -0.20
N GLY A 104 5.84 -12.12 -0.38
CA GLY A 104 6.58 -12.73 0.73
C GLY A 104 5.84 -13.88 1.41
N THR A 105 6.37 -14.36 2.53
CA THR A 105 5.79 -15.49 3.29
C THR A 105 5.25 -15.02 4.64
N VAL A 106 4.15 -14.24 4.62
CA VAL A 106 3.45 -13.83 5.85
C VAL A 106 3.11 -15.01 6.78
N ASN A 107 2.89 -16.20 6.19
CA ASN A 107 2.65 -17.43 6.94
C ASN A 107 3.87 -17.89 7.76
N ASP A 108 5.09 -17.60 7.31
CA ASP A 108 6.31 -17.91 8.06
C ASP A 108 6.38 -17.00 9.30
N VAL A 109 6.05 -15.72 9.16
CA VAL A 109 5.96 -14.79 10.30
C VAL A 109 4.87 -15.23 11.29
N LEU A 110 3.72 -15.74 10.80
CA LEU A 110 2.68 -16.29 11.67
C LEU A 110 3.17 -17.52 12.45
N GLU A 111 3.97 -18.37 11.82
CA GLU A 111 4.59 -19.53 12.47
C GLU A 111 5.65 -19.10 13.48
N ASP A 112 6.46 -18.09 13.16
CA ASP A 112 7.44 -17.52 14.09
C ASP A 112 6.76 -16.89 15.31
N ILE A 113 5.62 -16.20 15.13
CA ILE A 113 4.81 -15.72 16.26
C ILE A 113 4.37 -16.90 17.13
N ARG A 114 3.90 -17.99 16.51
CA ARG A 114 3.45 -19.19 17.23
C ARG A 114 4.58 -19.82 18.04
N LEU A 115 5.81 -19.81 17.52
CA LEU A 115 6.99 -20.39 18.17
C LEU A 115 7.57 -19.48 19.27
N CYS A 116 7.54 -18.16 19.07
CA CYS A 116 8.25 -17.21 19.92
C CYS A 116 7.37 -16.54 21.00
N SER A 117 6.05 -16.43 20.80
CA SER A 117 5.15 -15.73 21.73
C SER A 117 4.79 -16.57 22.97
N LYS A 118 4.74 -15.92 24.14
CA LYS A 118 4.33 -16.58 25.39
C LYS A 118 2.81 -16.70 25.51
N SER A 119 2.08 -15.79 24.88
CA SER A 119 0.62 -15.74 24.90
C SER A 119 0.02 -15.83 23.51
N MET A 120 -1.26 -16.21 23.42
CA MET A 120 -1.99 -16.24 22.15
C MET A 120 -2.41 -14.85 21.65
N LYS A 121 -2.15 -13.77 22.40
CA LYS A 121 -2.64 -12.42 22.06
C LYS A 121 -2.10 -11.96 20.69
N LEU A 122 -0.78 -11.98 20.52
CA LEU A 122 -0.13 -11.60 19.26
C LEU A 122 -0.58 -12.50 18.09
N SER A 123 -0.58 -13.82 18.30
CA SER A 123 -0.99 -14.79 17.29
C SER A 123 -2.44 -14.57 16.82
N ASN A 124 -3.37 -14.34 17.75
CA ASN A 124 -4.77 -14.08 17.42
C ASN A 124 -4.93 -12.76 16.64
N GLN A 125 -4.24 -11.70 17.06
CA GLN A 125 -4.29 -10.40 16.38
C GLN A 125 -3.71 -10.48 14.96
N ALA A 126 -2.55 -11.12 14.81
CA ALA A 126 -1.89 -11.29 13.53
C ALA A 126 -2.75 -12.13 12.58
N LYS A 127 -3.35 -13.22 13.07
CA LYS A 127 -4.27 -14.05 12.28
C LYS A 127 -5.49 -13.26 11.79
N VAL A 128 -6.16 -12.51 12.67
CA VAL A 128 -7.32 -11.68 12.28
C VAL A 128 -6.93 -10.65 11.21
N LEU A 129 -5.76 -10.03 11.32
CA LEU A 129 -5.25 -9.10 10.33
C LEU A 129 -4.96 -9.80 8.99
N VAL A 130 -4.22 -10.91 9.00
CA VAL A 130 -3.87 -11.66 7.79
C VAL A 130 -5.11 -12.21 7.09
N ASP A 131 -6.07 -12.75 7.85
CA ASP A 131 -7.34 -13.25 7.31
C ASP A 131 -8.14 -12.14 6.64
N ARG A 132 -8.07 -10.89 7.13
CA ARG A 132 -8.71 -9.73 6.51
C ARG A 132 -8.15 -9.45 5.11
N TYR A 133 -6.83 -9.40 4.97
CA TYR A 133 -6.18 -9.17 3.67
C TYR A 133 -6.31 -10.38 2.73
N CYS A 134 -6.33 -11.61 3.27
CA CYS A 134 -6.52 -12.84 2.51
C CYS A 134 -7.89 -12.88 1.79
N ARG A 135 -8.93 -12.25 2.34
CA ARG A 135 -10.27 -12.19 1.71
C ARG A 135 -10.29 -11.45 0.37
N ILE A 136 -9.30 -10.61 0.10
CA ILE A 136 -9.17 -9.87 -1.16
C ILE A 136 -7.87 -10.23 -1.90
N ARG A 137 -7.36 -11.44 -1.68
CA ARG A 137 -6.16 -11.94 -2.36
C ARG A 137 -6.34 -12.01 -3.88
N GLY A 138 -5.26 -11.74 -4.61
CA GLY A 138 -5.23 -11.87 -6.07
C GLY A 138 -5.30 -13.31 -6.59
N GLY A 139 -5.29 -13.43 -7.91
CA GLY A 139 -5.23 -14.71 -8.62
C GLY A 139 -6.58 -15.40 -8.85
N ARG A 140 -7.70 -14.65 -8.79
CA ARG A 140 -9.07 -15.11 -9.08
C ARG A 140 -9.57 -16.24 -8.17
N LYS A 141 -9.08 -16.24 -6.93
CA LYS A 141 -9.45 -17.25 -5.94
C LYS A 141 -10.61 -16.83 -5.06
N VAL A 142 -10.99 -15.56 -5.09
CA VAL A 142 -11.99 -14.94 -4.22
C VAL A 142 -12.83 -13.95 -5.02
N GLU A 143 -14.10 -13.85 -4.66
CA GLU A 143 -15.00 -12.82 -5.15
C GLU A 143 -14.57 -11.46 -4.62
N ALA A 144 -14.67 -10.42 -5.45
CA ALA A 144 -14.43 -9.06 -5.03
C ALA A 144 -15.54 -8.60 -4.08
N PRO A 145 -15.23 -7.85 -3.00
CA PRO A 145 -16.25 -7.29 -2.14
C PRO A 145 -17.24 -6.43 -2.93
N ALA A 146 -18.54 -6.59 -2.65
CA ALA A 146 -19.54 -5.76 -3.28
C ALA A 146 -19.34 -4.29 -2.87
N PHE A 147 -19.57 -3.38 -3.81
CA PHE A 147 -19.63 -1.96 -3.53
C PHE A 147 -20.78 -1.30 -4.29
N GLU A 148 -21.24 -0.19 -3.73
CA GLU A 148 -22.15 0.77 -4.33
C GLU A 148 -21.57 2.16 -4.06
N LEU A 149 -21.20 2.87 -5.12
CA LEU A 149 -20.56 4.17 -5.04
C LEU A 149 -21.27 5.19 -5.92
N LYS A 150 -21.24 6.45 -5.51
CA LYS A 150 -21.84 7.55 -6.26
C LYS A 150 -20.94 8.02 -7.38
N SER A 151 -21.52 8.19 -8.57
CA SER A 151 -20.90 8.87 -9.71
C SER A 151 -21.01 10.41 -9.58
N LEU A 152 -20.33 11.14 -10.47
CA LEU A 152 -20.46 12.59 -10.61
C LEU A 152 -21.89 13.07 -10.85
N GLN A 153 -22.73 12.24 -11.46
CA GLN A 153 -24.13 12.56 -11.78
C GLN A 153 -25.07 12.20 -10.63
N GLY A 154 -24.54 11.70 -9.50
CA GLY A 154 -25.33 11.21 -8.36
C GLY A 154 -25.92 9.81 -8.56
N GLU A 155 -25.67 9.17 -9.72
CA GLU A 155 -26.11 7.81 -10.00
C GLU A 155 -25.29 6.78 -9.20
N ASP A 156 -25.96 5.72 -8.74
CA ASP A 156 -25.31 4.60 -8.08
C ASP A 156 -24.64 3.67 -9.10
N VAL A 157 -23.36 3.39 -8.86
CA VAL A 157 -22.58 2.41 -9.60
C VAL A 157 -22.25 1.24 -8.68
N ARG A 158 -22.83 0.08 -8.98
CA ARG A 158 -22.62 -1.14 -8.20
C ARG A 158 -21.72 -2.11 -8.95
N LEU A 159 -20.86 -2.84 -8.23
CA LEU A 159 -19.99 -3.84 -8.84
C LEU A 159 -20.77 -4.90 -9.63
N VAL A 160 -21.94 -5.29 -9.13
CA VAL A 160 -22.82 -6.28 -9.79
C VAL A 160 -23.28 -5.83 -11.18
N ASP A 161 -23.47 -4.53 -11.38
CA ASP A 161 -23.88 -3.95 -12.68
C ASP A 161 -22.73 -3.95 -13.70
N LEU A 162 -21.50 -4.23 -13.24
CA LEU A 162 -20.29 -4.30 -14.07
C LEU A 162 -19.90 -5.73 -14.44
N LYS A 163 -20.69 -6.73 -14.03
CA LYS A 163 -20.45 -8.15 -14.35
C LYS A 163 -20.37 -8.34 -15.88
N GLY A 164 -19.48 -9.24 -16.31
CA GLY A 164 -19.15 -9.43 -17.73
C GLY A 164 -18.04 -8.48 -18.23
N LYS A 165 -17.56 -7.55 -17.39
CA LYS A 165 -16.46 -6.63 -17.73
C LYS A 165 -15.28 -6.82 -16.79
N PHE A 166 -14.07 -6.68 -17.33
CA PHE A 166 -12.92 -6.33 -16.52
C PHE A 166 -13.14 -4.97 -15.90
N VAL A 167 -13.03 -4.88 -14.58
CA VAL A 167 -13.11 -3.61 -13.86
C VAL A 167 -11.71 -3.23 -13.44
N PHE A 168 -11.18 -2.18 -14.07
CA PHE A 168 -9.93 -1.57 -13.67
C PHE A 168 -10.21 -0.30 -12.88
N MET A 169 -9.81 -0.30 -11.61
CA MET A 169 -10.17 0.71 -10.65
C MET A 169 -8.93 1.37 -10.07
N PHE A 170 -8.88 2.70 -10.16
CA PHE A 170 -7.85 3.54 -9.54
C PHE A 170 -8.46 4.33 -8.39
N VAL A 171 -8.00 4.07 -7.16
CA VAL A 171 -8.45 4.73 -5.94
C VAL A 171 -7.38 5.71 -5.48
N TRP A 172 -7.75 6.93 -5.16
CA TRP A 172 -6.84 8.03 -4.84
C TRP A 172 -7.50 9.04 -3.90
N ASP A 173 -6.78 10.06 -3.45
CA ASP A 173 -7.26 11.01 -2.44
C ASP A 173 -7.95 12.27 -3.01
N GLY A 174 -8.01 12.38 -4.35
CA GLY A 174 -8.61 13.54 -5.02
C GLY A 174 -7.64 14.70 -5.31
N GLU A 175 -6.41 14.67 -4.80
CA GLU A 175 -5.44 15.77 -4.92
C GLU A 175 -4.05 15.31 -5.38
N ASN A 176 -3.54 14.21 -4.83
CA ASN A 176 -2.23 13.65 -5.14
C ASN A 176 -2.38 12.53 -6.19
N ALA A 177 -1.35 12.27 -7.00
CA ALA A 177 -1.37 11.31 -8.12
C ALA A 177 -2.07 11.78 -9.42
N MET A 178 -1.86 13.05 -9.79
CA MET A 178 -2.36 13.64 -11.05
C MET A 178 -1.76 13.00 -12.31
N GLU A 179 -0.53 12.50 -12.23
CA GLU A 179 0.12 11.79 -13.34
C GLU A 179 -0.58 10.45 -13.61
N GLU A 180 -0.79 9.65 -12.56
CA GLU A 180 -1.55 8.41 -12.64
C GLU A 180 -2.97 8.65 -13.16
N LEU A 181 -3.63 9.72 -12.70
CA LEU A 181 -4.95 10.11 -13.21
C LEU A 181 -4.93 10.45 -14.70
N SER A 182 -3.89 11.14 -15.19
CA SER A 182 -3.71 11.42 -16.61
C SER A 182 -3.58 10.14 -17.44
N ILE A 183 -2.79 9.18 -16.94
CA ILE A 183 -2.64 7.85 -17.56
C ILE A 183 -3.97 7.10 -17.54
N MET A 184 -4.71 7.14 -16.43
CA MET A 184 -6.05 6.55 -16.32
C MET A 184 -7.03 7.13 -17.34
N LYS A 185 -6.96 8.44 -17.63
CA LYS A 185 -7.77 9.07 -18.70
C LYS A 185 -7.41 8.50 -20.07
N ALA A 186 -6.12 8.31 -20.35
CA ALA A 186 -5.67 7.72 -21.60
C ALA A 186 -6.12 6.27 -21.76
N ILE A 187 -6.08 5.49 -20.68
CA ILE A 187 -6.59 4.11 -20.64
C ILE A 187 -8.11 4.08 -20.87
N GLY A 188 -8.86 4.95 -20.18
CA GLY A 188 -10.30 5.10 -20.40
C GLY A 188 -10.61 5.42 -21.86
N ALA A 189 -9.87 6.35 -22.47
CA ALA A 189 -10.02 6.69 -23.88
C ALA A 189 -9.69 5.52 -24.83
N LYS A 190 -8.66 4.71 -24.51
CA LYS A 190 -8.29 3.50 -25.27
C LYS A 190 -9.41 2.46 -25.24
N TYR A 191 -10.06 2.28 -24.10
CA TYR A 191 -11.09 1.26 -23.89
C TYR A 191 -12.53 1.79 -24.00
N LYS A 192 -12.74 3.02 -24.47
CA LYS A 192 -14.05 3.67 -24.50
C LYS A 192 -15.12 2.91 -25.28
N ASP A 193 -14.71 2.21 -26.35
CA ASP A 193 -15.60 1.45 -27.24
C ASP A 193 -15.64 -0.05 -26.86
N SER A 194 -14.91 -0.45 -25.82
CA SER A 194 -14.90 -1.84 -25.36
C SER A 194 -16.18 -2.19 -24.60
N THR A 195 -16.81 -3.31 -24.96
CA THR A 195 -17.90 -3.88 -24.17
C THR A 195 -17.41 -4.70 -22.98
N ASN A 196 -16.12 -5.07 -22.98
CA ASN A 196 -15.51 -6.02 -22.04
C ASN A 196 -14.70 -5.35 -20.93
N VAL A 197 -14.45 -4.04 -21.00
CA VAL A 197 -13.60 -3.31 -20.05
C VAL A 197 -14.34 -2.11 -19.49
N CYS A 198 -14.24 -1.90 -18.18
CA CYS A 198 -14.73 -0.72 -17.48
C CYS A 198 -13.61 -0.10 -16.67
N CYS A 199 -13.26 1.14 -16.99
CA CYS A 199 -12.28 1.91 -16.23
C CYS A 199 -13.00 2.82 -15.24
N LEU A 200 -12.61 2.74 -13.97
CA LEU A 200 -13.13 3.54 -12.87
C LEU A 200 -12.00 4.32 -12.20
N THR A 201 -12.32 5.53 -11.75
CA THR A 201 -11.54 6.23 -10.73
C THR A 201 -12.42 6.47 -9.51
N VAL A 202 -11.91 6.24 -8.31
CA VAL A 202 -12.60 6.43 -7.04
C VAL A 202 -11.82 7.41 -6.18
N ALA A 203 -12.36 8.60 -5.97
CA ALA A 203 -11.75 9.57 -5.06
C ALA A 203 -12.23 9.34 -3.61
N VAL A 204 -11.29 9.27 -2.69
CA VAL A 204 -11.53 9.17 -1.24
C VAL A 204 -11.49 10.57 -0.66
N LEU A 205 -12.67 11.17 -0.51
CA LEU A 205 -12.81 12.58 -0.18
C LEU A 205 -12.98 12.81 1.32
N PRO A 206 -12.43 13.91 1.87
CA PRO A 206 -12.86 14.43 3.15
C PRO A 206 -14.33 14.83 3.14
N ILE A 207 -14.93 14.93 4.32
CA ILE A 207 -16.31 15.43 4.51
C ILE A 207 -16.43 16.81 3.84
N ASN A 208 -17.52 17.04 3.10
CA ASN A 208 -17.83 18.28 2.39
C ASN A 208 -16.86 18.67 1.25
N LYS A 209 -16.10 17.73 0.68
CA LYS A 209 -15.22 17.99 -0.48
C LYS A 209 -15.76 17.50 -1.83
N THR A 210 -16.94 16.88 -1.84
CA THR A 210 -17.58 16.34 -3.07
C THR A 210 -17.75 17.39 -4.16
N GLU A 211 -18.31 18.57 -3.83
CA GLU A 211 -18.55 19.64 -4.82
C GLU A 211 -17.24 20.16 -5.44
N ALA A 212 -16.18 20.32 -4.64
CA ALA A 212 -14.88 20.76 -5.14
C ALA A 212 -14.27 19.74 -6.11
N TRP A 213 -14.44 18.45 -5.80
CA TRP A 213 -13.99 17.35 -6.66
C TRP A 213 -14.81 17.25 -7.94
N GLU A 214 -16.13 17.40 -7.88
CA GLU A 214 -17.00 17.42 -9.07
C GLU A 214 -16.60 18.55 -10.03
N ASN A 215 -16.38 19.75 -9.50
CA ASN A 215 -15.91 20.90 -10.28
C ASN A 215 -14.55 20.65 -10.93
N PHE A 216 -13.61 20.02 -10.21
CA PHE A 216 -12.32 19.60 -10.76
C PHE A 216 -12.50 18.62 -11.92
N VAL A 217 -13.30 17.58 -11.72
CA VAL A 217 -13.52 16.52 -12.72
C VAL A 217 -14.17 17.08 -13.99
N GLN A 218 -15.13 18.00 -13.86
CA GLN A 218 -15.77 18.68 -14.99
C GLN A 218 -14.79 19.56 -15.76
N ARG A 219 -14.01 20.39 -15.05
CA ARG A 219 -13.01 21.28 -15.65
C ARG A 219 -11.96 20.49 -16.44
N GLU A 220 -11.45 19.40 -15.86
CA GLU A 220 -10.43 18.56 -16.47
C GLU A 220 -10.99 17.53 -17.47
N LYS A 221 -12.31 17.51 -17.69
CA LYS A 221 -13.03 16.62 -18.61
C LYS A 221 -12.68 15.14 -18.40
N ILE A 222 -12.55 14.71 -17.15
CA ILE A 222 -12.11 13.35 -16.80
C ILE A 222 -13.22 12.33 -17.12
N GLY A 223 -14.49 12.72 -16.92
CA GLY A 223 -15.65 11.85 -17.05
C GLY A 223 -16.00 11.37 -18.47
N ASN A 224 -15.30 11.81 -19.53
CA ASN A 224 -15.65 11.46 -20.91
C ASN A 224 -15.55 9.95 -21.19
N HIS A 225 -14.50 9.31 -20.68
CA HIS A 225 -14.20 7.89 -20.94
C HIS A 225 -13.72 7.13 -19.69
N LEU A 226 -13.68 7.80 -18.54
CA LEU A 226 -13.32 7.22 -17.25
C LEU A 226 -14.49 7.50 -16.30
N LYS A 227 -15.10 6.45 -15.73
CA LYS A 227 -16.18 6.66 -14.77
C LYS A 227 -15.59 7.18 -13.47
N CYS A 228 -15.97 8.39 -13.07
CA CYS A 228 -15.50 9.00 -11.84
C CYS A 228 -16.53 8.75 -10.72
N LEU A 229 -16.07 8.10 -9.67
CA LEU A 229 -16.82 7.78 -8.46
C LEU A 229 -16.14 8.45 -7.26
N HIS A 230 -16.87 8.59 -6.16
CA HIS A 230 -16.29 9.06 -4.91
C HIS A 230 -16.80 8.26 -3.70
N THR A 231 -16.04 8.33 -2.62
CA THR A 231 -16.35 7.71 -1.33
C THR A 231 -15.71 8.51 -0.20
N GLU A 232 -16.06 8.18 1.04
CA GLU A 232 -15.45 8.76 2.23
C GLU A 232 -14.43 7.81 2.86
N LYS A 233 -13.49 8.35 3.62
CA LYS A 233 -12.41 7.58 4.28
C LYS A 233 -12.93 6.46 5.20
N ASN A 234 -14.10 6.62 5.80
CA ASN A 234 -14.67 5.65 6.75
C ASN A 234 -15.71 4.71 6.12
N SER A 235 -15.84 4.71 4.78
CA SER A 235 -16.84 3.88 4.09
C SER A 235 -16.54 2.37 4.19
N SER A 236 -17.57 1.55 3.99
CA SER A 236 -17.41 0.09 3.89
C SER A 236 -16.48 -0.29 2.74
N PHE A 237 -16.54 0.43 1.61
CA PHE A 237 -15.63 0.20 0.47
C PHE A 237 -14.16 0.26 0.88
N ILE A 238 -13.75 1.28 1.64
CA ILE A 238 -12.37 1.41 2.14
C ILE A 238 -11.99 0.24 3.06
N GLN A 239 -12.90 -0.18 3.93
CA GLN A 239 -12.67 -1.27 4.88
C GLN A 239 -12.59 -2.63 4.18
N ASP A 240 -13.54 -2.92 3.29
CA ASP A 240 -13.70 -4.19 2.60
C ASP A 240 -12.55 -4.46 1.62
N TYR A 241 -12.08 -3.42 0.92
CA TYR A 241 -10.90 -3.48 0.06
C TYR A 241 -9.58 -3.25 0.80
N CYS A 242 -9.58 -3.19 2.14
CA CYS A 242 -8.39 -2.97 2.99
C CYS A 242 -7.52 -1.79 2.53
N ILE A 243 -8.15 -0.68 2.12
CA ILE A 243 -7.46 0.48 1.56
C ILE A 243 -6.93 1.34 2.71
N THR A 244 -5.71 1.02 3.15
CA THR A 244 -5.01 1.77 4.21
C THR A 244 -4.04 2.81 3.69
N GLU A 245 -3.66 2.70 2.42
CA GLU A 245 -2.70 3.58 1.74
C GLU A 245 -3.21 3.88 0.31
N LEU A 246 -2.94 5.10 -0.16
CA LEU A 246 -3.33 5.63 -1.46
C LEU A 246 -2.07 6.17 -2.18
N PRO A 247 -2.03 6.15 -3.52
CA PRO A 247 -3.04 5.62 -4.42
C PRO A 247 -3.05 4.07 -4.46
N ARG A 248 -4.13 3.49 -5.01
CA ARG A 248 -4.36 2.04 -5.07
C ARG A 248 -4.97 1.65 -6.41
N CYS A 249 -4.42 0.64 -7.07
CA CYS A 249 -5.00 0.02 -8.24
C CYS A 249 -5.59 -1.36 -7.92
N VAL A 250 -6.79 -1.63 -8.44
CA VAL A 250 -7.48 -2.91 -8.31
C VAL A 250 -7.94 -3.37 -9.69
N LEU A 251 -7.76 -4.66 -9.98
CA LEU A 251 -8.26 -5.32 -11.17
C LEU A 251 -9.16 -6.49 -10.80
N ILE A 252 -10.38 -6.46 -11.34
CA ILE A 252 -11.42 -7.48 -11.16
C ILE A 252 -11.74 -8.05 -12.55
N ASP A 253 -11.95 -9.35 -12.64
CA ASP A 253 -12.33 -10.00 -13.90
C ASP A 253 -13.84 -9.94 -14.17
N GLN A 254 -14.23 -10.47 -15.34
CA GLN A 254 -15.61 -10.48 -15.83
C GLN A 254 -16.56 -11.30 -14.95
N ASP A 255 -16.05 -12.25 -14.17
CA ASP A 255 -16.85 -13.04 -13.23
C ASP A 255 -17.09 -12.31 -11.90
N GLY A 256 -16.34 -11.25 -11.63
CA GLY A 256 -16.37 -10.50 -10.38
C GLY A 256 -15.27 -10.90 -9.39
N LYS A 257 -14.25 -11.64 -9.82
CA LYS A 257 -13.17 -12.12 -8.95
C LYS A 257 -11.95 -11.20 -8.96
N ILE A 258 -11.27 -11.10 -7.82
CA ILE A 258 -10.05 -10.29 -7.69
C ILE A 258 -8.92 -10.92 -8.53
N VAL A 259 -8.50 -10.23 -9.58
CA VAL A 259 -7.27 -10.56 -10.31
C VAL A 259 -6.07 -10.08 -9.51
N ASN A 260 -6.09 -8.80 -9.13
CA ASN A 260 -5.07 -8.19 -8.28
C ASN A 260 -5.66 -7.01 -7.50
N ALA A 261 -5.62 -7.05 -6.17
CA ALA A 261 -6.05 -5.96 -5.30
C ALA A 261 -4.93 -4.98 -4.92
N TRP A 262 -3.66 -5.32 -5.18
CA TRP A 262 -2.49 -4.45 -5.03
C TRP A 262 -1.83 -4.27 -6.40
N GLY A 263 -2.63 -3.79 -7.36
CA GLY A 263 -2.20 -3.58 -8.74
C GLY A 263 -1.01 -2.63 -8.84
N ILE A 264 -0.20 -2.85 -9.88
CA ILE A 264 0.89 -1.97 -10.29
C ILE A 264 0.32 -0.57 -10.56
N SER A 265 1.00 0.47 -10.09
CA SER A 265 0.57 1.85 -10.34
C SER A 265 0.60 2.15 -11.85
N PRO A 266 -0.33 2.95 -12.40
CA PRO A 266 -0.38 3.23 -13.84
C PRO A 266 0.89 3.88 -14.39
N LYS A 267 1.67 4.56 -13.53
CA LYS A 267 2.95 5.20 -13.90
C LYS A 267 4.14 4.25 -13.99
N GLU A 268 4.02 3.04 -13.43
CA GLU A 268 5.15 2.10 -13.40
C GLU A 268 5.41 1.53 -14.80
N ASP A 269 6.69 1.35 -15.11
CA ASP A 269 7.12 0.77 -16.37
C ASP A 269 6.52 -0.63 -16.55
N GLY A 270 5.92 -0.87 -17.72
CA GLY A 270 5.29 -2.14 -18.04
C GLY A 270 3.84 -2.29 -17.57
N PHE A 271 3.26 -1.31 -16.86
CA PHE A 271 1.84 -1.34 -16.47
C PHE A 271 0.92 -1.60 -17.69
N MET A 272 1.11 -0.85 -18.79
CA MET A 272 0.30 -1.01 -20.00
C MET A 272 0.46 -2.39 -20.65
N PHE A 273 1.67 -2.94 -20.64
CA PHE A 273 1.93 -4.29 -21.12
C PHE A 273 1.23 -5.34 -20.24
N TYR A 274 1.28 -5.17 -18.92
CA TYR A 274 0.53 -6.01 -17.98
C TYR A 274 -0.97 -5.93 -18.24
N LEU A 275 -1.53 -4.71 -18.33
CA LEU A 275 -2.97 -4.51 -18.53
C LEU A 275 -3.44 -5.15 -19.84
N ASP A 276 -2.76 -4.87 -20.96
CA ASP A 276 -3.12 -5.43 -22.26
C ASP A 276 -2.97 -6.96 -22.28
N ARG A 277 -1.92 -7.50 -21.66
CA ARG A 277 -1.73 -8.95 -21.57
C ARG A 277 -2.80 -9.60 -20.71
N VAL A 278 -3.17 -8.98 -19.58
CA VAL A 278 -4.23 -9.49 -18.72
C VAL A 278 -5.57 -9.41 -19.44
N ILE A 279 -5.90 -8.34 -20.16
CA ILE A 279 -7.16 -8.29 -20.90
C ILE A 279 -7.16 -9.32 -22.05
N ASN A 280 -6.14 -9.30 -22.92
CA ASN A 280 -6.08 -10.14 -24.13
C ASN A 280 -5.96 -11.64 -23.83
N ARG A 281 -5.16 -12.03 -22.82
CA ARG A 281 -5.00 -13.46 -22.47
C ARG A 281 -6.32 -14.06 -21.96
N LEU A 282 -7.17 -13.23 -21.37
CA LEU A 282 -8.41 -13.68 -20.74
C LEU A 282 -9.60 -13.70 -21.66
N GLU A 283 -9.56 -12.88 -22.70
CA GLU A 283 -10.45 -13.07 -23.85
C GLU A 283 -10.12 -14.38 -24.61
N ALA A 284 -8.87 -14.85 -24.55
CA ALA A 284 -8.43 -16.06 -25.25
C ALA A 284 -8.60 -17.39 -24.48
N GLU A 285 -8.69 -17.37 -23.14
CA GLU A 285 -8.89 -18.54 -22.30
C GLU A 285 -10.23 -18.43 -21.53
N PRO A 286 -11.40 -18.69 -22.15
CA PRO A 286 -12.62 -18.88 -21.38
C PRO A 286 -12.41 -20.07 -20.45
N VAL A 287 -12.66 -19.87 -19.15
CA VAL A 287 -12.47 -20.88 -18.11
C VAL A 287 -13.26 -22.14 -18.51
N SER A 288 -12.55 -23.17 -18.98
CA SER A 288 -13.10 -24.52 -19.13
C SER A 288 -13.35 -25.07 -17.75
N ILE A 289 -14.58 -24.95 -17.26
CA ILE A 289 -15.08 -25.73 -16.14
C ILE A 289 -15.37 -27.13 -16.69
N ASN A 290 -14.31 -27.91 -16.92
CA ASN A 290 -14.32 -29.36 -17.09
C ASN A 290 -12.86 -29.78 -17.22
N ASP A 291 -12.25 -30.18 -16.11
CA ASP A 291 -11.30 -31.31 -16.02
C ASP A 291 -10.66 -31.34 -14.63
N TYR A 292 -11.44 -31.83 -13.66
CA TYR A 292 -10.93 -32.63 -12.55
C TYR A 292 -12.03 -33.64 -12.18
N ARG A 293 -12.06 -34.75 -12.92
CA ARG A 293 -12.49 -36.06 -12.42
C ARG A 293 -11.23 -36.83 -12.01
#